data_AF-V4Y738-F1
#
_entry.id   AF-V4Y738-F1
#
_cell.length_a   1.000
_cell.length_b   1.000
_cell.length_c   1.000
_cell.angle_alpha   90.00
_cell.angle_beta   90.00
_cell.angle_gamma   90.00
#
_symmetry.space_group_name_H-M   'P 1'
#
loop_
_entity.id
_entity.type
_entity.pdbx_description
1 polymer ?
#
loop_
_entity_poly.entity_id
_entity_poly.type
_entity_poly.pdbx_seq_one_letter_code
_entity_poly.pdbx_strand_id
1 'polypeptide(L)'
;MQVAHYGSVAARLTGGDLVVDVGGPAGSDLHRAALRIADHEAVVVPDADGIEAGTARVRGSDRSPATTPEKLVEQVGSVADGGE
;
A
#
# COMPACT_ATOMS: atom_id res chain seq x y z
N MET A 1 -0.44 31.94 -6.74
CA MET A 1 -0.30 30.66 -7.45
C MET A 1 0.05 29.59 -6.42
N GLN A 2 -0.79 28.58 -6.27
CA GLN A 2 -0.74 27.57 -5.20
C GLN A 2 0.58 26.79 -5.18
N VAL A 3 1.46 27.12 -4.23
CA VAL A 3 2.65 26.31 -3.92
C VAL A 3 2.25 24.95 -3.30
N ALA A 4 1.11 24.91 -2.59
CA ALA A 4 0.61 23.71 -1.92
C ALA A 4 0.27 22.55 -2.88
N HIS A 5 -0.11 22.83 -4.13
CA HIS A 5 -0.45 21.79 -5.10
C HIS A 5 0.77 21.13 -5.73
N TYR A 6 1.93 21.81 -5.70
CA TYR A 6 3.19 21.24 -6.17
C TYR A 6 3.79 20.29 -5.12
N GLY A 7 3.55 20.56 -3.83
CA GLY A 7 4.00 19.71 -2.73
C GLY A 7 3.43 18.30 -2.77
N SER A 8 2.12 18.14 -3.06
CA SER A 8 1.50 16.81 -3.16
C SER A 8 2.01 15.99 -4.34
N VAL A 9 2.19 16.63 -5.51
CA VAL A 9 2.74 15.97 -6.70
C VAL A 9 4.22 15.63 -6.51
N ALA A 10 5.01 16.52 -5.92
CA ALA A 10 6.42 16.26 -5.61
C ALA A 10 6.57 15.10 -4.62
N ALA A 11 5.79 15.07 -3.53
CA ALA A 11 5.79 13.98 -2.55
C ALA A 11 5.43 12.63 -3.19
N ARG A 12 4.48 12.61 -4.12
CA ARG A 12 4.12 11.41 -4.92
C ARG A 12 5.26 10.96 -5.83
N LEU A 13 5.89 11.90 -6.54
CA LEU A 13 7.02 11.60 -7.41
C LEU A 13 8.28 11.12 -6.65
N THR A 14 8.48 11.58 -5.41
CA THR A 14 9.65 11.21 -4.61
C THR A 14 9.40 10.03 -3.67
N GLY A 15 8.14 9.73 -3.31
CA GLY A 15 7.76 8.65 -2.40
C GLY A 15 7.77 7.24 -3.01
N GLY A 16 7.87 7.13 -4.34
CA GLY A 16 7.80 5.86 -5.07
C GLY A 16 6.36 5.33 -5.22
N ASP A 17 6.13 4.47 -6.21
CA ASP A 17 4.83 3.86 -6.42
C ASP A 17 4.47 2.99 -5.21
N LEU A 18 3.35 3.30 -4.55
CA LEU A 18 2.84 2.50 -3.44
C LEU A 18 2.36 1.15 -3.97
N VAL A 19 3.12 0.08 -3.68
CA VAL A 19 2.74 -1.28 -4.07
C VAL A 19 2.34 -2.11 -2.84
N VAL A 20 1.18 -2.75 -2.91
CA VAL A 20 0.69 -3.70 -1.90
C VAL A 20 0.73 -5.12 -2.47
N ASP A 21 1.58 -5.95 -1.89
CA ASP A 21 1.71 -7.36 -2.23
C ASP A 21 0.78 -8.20 -1.35
N VAL A 22 -0.07 -9.02 -1.95
CA VAL A 22 -1.07 -9.84 -1.26
C VAL A 22 -0.80 -11.31 -1.55
N GLY A 23 -0.58 -12.12 -0.52
CA GLY A 23 -0.33 -13.56 -0.65
C GLY A 23 -1.59 -14.38 -0.92
N GLY A 24 -2.75 -13.73 -1.02
CA GLY A 24 -4.01 -14.34 -1.40
C GLY A 24 -4.41 -14.00 -2.84
N PRO A 25 -5.32 -14.79 -3.44
CA PRO A 25 -5.73 -14.59 -4.82
C PRO A 25 -6.57 -13.32 -4.99
N ALA A 26 -6.73 -12.93 -6.25
CA ALA A 26 -7.65 -11.86 -6.64
C ALA A 26 -9.06 -12.15 -6.09
N GLY A 27 -9.62 -11.17 -5.38
CA GLY A 27 -10.95 -11.23 -4.78
C GLY A 27 -10.99 -11.71 -3.33
N SER A 28 -9.85 -12.14 -2.77
CA SER A 28 -9.69 -12.38 -1.32
C SER A 28 -9.99 -11.13 -0.48
N ASP A 29 -10.28 -11.31 0.81
CA ASP A 29 -10.65 -10.18 1.68
C ASP A 29 -9.55 -9.13 1.78
N LEU A 30 -8.29 -9.56 1.89
CA LEU A 30 -7.15 -8.66 1.88
C LEU A 30 -6.94 -8.00 0.51
N HIS A 31 -7.16 -8.70 -0.60
CA HIS A 31 -7.11 -8.07 -1.92
C HIS A 31 -8.18 -6.97 -2.06
N ARG A 32 -9.42 -7.26 -1.64
CA ARG A 32 -10.49 -6.26 -1.68
C ARG A 32 -10.25 -5.13 -0.68
N ALA A 33 -9.63 -5.39 0.47
CA ALA A 33 -9.23 -4.35 1.40
C ALA A 33 -8.16 -3.46 0.76
N ALA A 34 -7.11 -4.05 0.19
CA ALA A 34 -6.05 -3.36 -0.53
C ALA A 34 -6.60 -2.46 -1.64
N LEU A 35 -7.53 -2.95 -2.47
CA LEU A 35 -8.16 -2.13 -3.54
C LEU A 35 -9.01 -0.95 -3.03
N ARG A 36 -9.52 -1.00 -1.79
CA ARG A 36 -10.26 0.14 -1.20
C ARG A 36 -9.33 1.19 -0.62
N ILE A 37 -8.15 0.75 -0.18
CA ILE A 37 -7.11 1.59 0.39
C ILE A 37 -6.28 2.23 -0.72
N ALA A 38 -6.05 1.47 -1.79
CA ALA A 38 -5.35 1.91 -2.98
C ALA A 38 -6.14 3.04 -3.64
N ASP A 39 -5.66 4.26 -3.46
CA ASP A 39 -6.09 5.41 -4.25
C ASP A 39 -5.65 5.24 -5.72
N HIS A 40 -5.96 6.22 -6.57
CA HIS A 40 -5.65 6.22 -8.03
C HIS A 40 -4.16 6.00 -8.41
N GLU A 41 -3.27 5.89 -7.43
CA GLU A 41 -1.80 5.87 -7.59
C GLU A 41 -1.14 4.63 -6.98
N ALA A 42 -1.90 3.73 -6.35
CA ALA A 42 -1.38 2.52 -5.72
C ALA A 42 -1.62 1.27 -6.56
N VAL A 43 -0.65 0.37 -6.58
CA VAL A 43 -0.73 -0.91 -7.30
C VAL A 43 -0.97 -2.03 -6.30
N VAL A 44 -1.95 -2.88 -6.57
CA VAL A 44 -2.23 -4.09 -5.77
C VAL A 44 -1.84 -5.31 -6.58
N VAL A 45 -0.97 -6.16 -6.03
CA VAL A 45 -0.49 -7.41 -6.65
C VAL A 45 -1.08 -8.60 -5.88
N PRO A 46 -2.11 -9.29 -6.40
CA PRO A 46 -2.57 -10.56 -5.85
C PRO A 46 -1.59 -11.69 -6.17
N ASP A 47 -1.67 -12.79 -5.42
CA ASP A 47 -0.79 -13.96 -5.56
C ASP A 47 0.70 -13.59 -5.61
N ALA A 48 1.10 -12.62 -4.77
CA ALA A 48 2.46 -12.09 -4.79
C ALA A 48 3.48 -13.11 -4.25
N ASP A 49 4.54 -13.34 -5.02
CA ASP A 49 5.63 -14.24 -4.64
C ASP A 49 6.32 -13.79 -3.33
N GLY A 50 6.60 -14.76 -2.46
CA GLY A 50 7.28 -14.51 -1.18
C GLY A 50 6.40 -13.88 -0.09
N ILE A 51 5.10 -13.71 -0.35
CA ILE A 51 4.12 -13.32 0.66
C ILE A 51 3.34 -14.55 1.14
N GLU A 52 3.24 -14.72 2.44
CA GLU A 52 2.49 -15.84 3.04
C GLU A 52 1.00 -15.74 2.69
N ALA A 53 0.39 -16.88 2.38
CA ALA A 53 -1.03 -16.96 2.11
C ALA A 53 -1.88 -16.40 3.25
N GLY A 54 -2.86 -15.56 2.91
CA GLY A 54 -3.68 -14.88 3.92
C GLY A 54 -3.01 -13.66 4.58
N THR A 55 -1.91 -13.17 4.02
CA THR A 55 -1.24 -11.94 4.46
C THR A 55 -1.09 -10.92 3.33
N ALA A 56 -0.84 -9.67 3.68
CA ALA A 56 -0.53 -8.59 2.76
C ALA A 56 0.57 -7.69 3.33
N ARG A 57 1.38 -7.07 2.49
CA ARG A 57 2.47 -6.16 2.92
C ARG A 57 2.63 -5.03 1.93
N VAL A 58 2.95 -3.84 2.43
CA VAL A 58 3.42 -2.73 1.61
C VAL A 58 4.86 -3.00 1.20
N ARG A 59 5.14 -3.02 -0.11
CA ARG A 59 6.47 -3.31 -0.65
C ARG A 59 7.48 -2.27 -0.15
N GLY A 60 8.63 -2.75 0.33
CA GLY A 60 9.65 -1.90 0.94
C GLY A 60 9.39 -1.51 2.40
N SER A 61 8.24 -1.85 2.99
CA SER A 61 7.98 -1.62 4.42
C SER A 61 8.64 -2.71 5.26
N ASP A 62 9.43 -2.38 6.29
CA ASP A 62 10.05 -3.35 7.20
C ASP A 62 9.09 -3.95 8.24
N ARG A 63 7.80 -3.61 8.17
CA ARG A 63 6.77 -4.13 9.08
C ARG A 63 6.42 -5.59 8.76
N SER A 64 5.97 -6.30 9.79
CA SER A 64 5.42 -7.66 9.65
C SER A 64 4.17 -7.66 8.76
N PRO A 65 3.95 -8.69 7.92
CA PRO A 65 2.78 -8.73 7.06
C PRO A 65 1.45 -8.55 7.81
N ALA A 66 0.56 -7.74 7.26
CA ALA A 66 -0.79 -7.56 7.75
C ALA A 66 -1.64 -8.81 7.48
N THR A 67 -2.30 -9.30 8.52
CA THR A 67 -3.23 -10.44 8.45
C THR A 67 -4.69 -10.00 8.43
N THR A 68 -4.95 -8.70 8.61
CA THR A 68 -6.30 -8.13 8.64
C THR A 68 -6.36 -6.80 7.87
N PRO A 69 -7.54 -6.41 7.36
CA PRO A 69 -7.73 -5.12 6.69
C PRO A 69 -7.27 -3.91 7.52
N GLU A 70 -7.54 -3.89 8.82
CA GLU A 70 -7.24 -2.77 9.71
C GLU A 70 -5.74 -2.57 9.86
N LYS A 71 -5.00 -3.68 10.01
CA LYS A 71 -3.53 -3.64 10.03
C LYS A 71 -2.95 -3.16 8.70
N LEU A 72 -3.58 -3.54 7.59
CA LEU A 72 -3.15 -3.10 6.27
C LEU A 72 -3.33 -1.58 6.09
N VAL A 73 -4.44 -1.02 6.58
CA VAL A 73 -4.67 0.45 6.58
C VAL A 73 -3.58 1.17 7.38
N GLU A 74 -3.26 0.68 8.57
CA GLU A 74 -2.23 1.29 9.43
C GLU A 74 -0.86 1.31 8.75
N GLN A 75 -0.51 0.21 8.07
CA GLN A 75 0.74 0.12 7.32
C GLN A 75 0.78 1.14 6.19
N VAL A 76 -0.26 1.21 5.36
CA VAL A 76 -0.32 2.16 4.24
C VAL A 76 -0.26 3.61 4.72
N GLY A 77 -1.02 3.96 5.76
CA GLY A 77 -0.98 5.32 6.34
C GLY A 77 0.42 5.70 6.82
N SER A 78 1.11 4.79 7.49
CA SER A 78 2.48 5.03 7.98
C SER A 78 3.48 5.31 6.84
N VAL A 79 3.32 4.69 5.67
CA VAL A 79 4.22 4.93 4.52
C VAL A 79 3.88 6.24 3.82
N ALA A 80 2.59 6.61 3.78
CA ALA A 80 2.14 7.89 3.23
C ALA A 80 2.58 9.09 4.08
N ASP A 81 2.66 8.93 5.41
CA ASP A 81 3.11 9.98 6.34
C ASP A 81 4.65 10.05 6.47
N GLY A 82 5.37 8.96 6.20
CA GLY A 82 6.82 8.84 6.41
C GLY A 82 7.74 9.39 5.30
N GLY A 83 7.20 10.15 4.35
CA GLY A 83 7.97 10.85 3.32
C GLY A 83 8.58 12.15 3.84
N GLU A 84 9.52 12.08 4.79
CA GLU A 84 10.35 13.19 5.26
C GLU A 84 11.80 13.08 4.78
#